data_AF-A0A402BE40-F1
#
_entry.id   AF-A0A402BE40-F1
#
_cell.length_a   1.000
_cell.length_b   1.000
_cell.length_c   1.000
_cell.angle_alpha   90.00
_cell.angle_beta   90.00
_cell.angle_gamma   90.00
#
_symmetry.space_group_name_H-M   'P 1'
#
loop_
_entity.id
_entity.type
_entity.pdbx_description
1 polymer ?
#
loop_
_entity_poly.entity_id
_entity_poly.type
_entity_poly.pdbx_seq_one_letter_code
_entity_poly.pdbx_strand_id
1 'polypeptide(L)' 'MDNYIDSSIQIGEISIAVRDFGGNGLPVVLLHGGGRNLCDWHRTVPFLSTYHRVVALDFLQHLAKGSGISKMM' A
#
# COMPACT_ATOMS: atom_id res chain seq x y z
N MET A 1 -2.27 -6.85 16.71
CA MET A 1 -3.40 -6.47 15.84
C MET A 1 -2.86 -5.42 14.91
N ASP A 2 -2.97 -5.65 13.62
CA ASP A 2 -2.47 -4.72 12.63
C ASP A 2 -3.40 -3.50 12.60
N ASN A 3 -2.88 -2.32 12.93
CA ASN A 3 -3.64 -1.08 12.90
C ASN A 3 -3.31 -0.34 11.60
N TYR A 4 -4.00 -0.72 10.52
CA TYR A 4 -3.91 -0.05 9.24
C TYR A 4 -5.30 0.25 8.68
N ILE A 5 -5.37 1.22 7.78
CA ILE A 5 -6.56 1.56 7.01
C ILE A 5 -6.32 1.18 5.56
N ASP A 6 -7.15 0.30 5.05
CA ASP A 6 -7.17 -0.04 3.63
C ASP A 6 -8.13 0.90 2.88
N SER A 7 -7.66 1.43 1.76
CA SER A 7 -8.41 2.36 0.91
C SER A 7 -8.03 2.18 -0.55
N SER A 8 -8.77 2.83 -1.45
CA SER A 8 -8.39 2.99 -2.84
C SER A 8 -8.39 4.46 -3.21
N ILE A 9 -7.36 4.89 -3.93
CA ILE A 9 -7.24 6.25 -4.46
C ILE A 9 -7.50 6.23 -5.96
N GLN A 10 -8.44 7.05 -6.40
CA GLN A 10 -8.78 7.20 -7.81
C GLN A 10 -7.93 8.29 -8.46
N ILE A 11 -7.26 7.96 -9.56
CA ILE A 11 -6.49 8.89 -10.40
C ILE A 11 -6.92 8.68 -11.86
N GLY A 12 -7.83 9.53 -12.34
CA GLY A 12 -8.50 9.33 -13.62
C GLY A 12 -9.30 8.02 -13.63
N GLU A 13 -9.06 7.16 -14.62
CA GLU A 13 -9.68 5.83 -14.74
C GLU A 13 -8.96 4.76 -13.91
N ILE A 14 -7.89 5.12 -13.21
CA ILE A 14 -7.04 4.19 -12.46
C ILE A 14 -7.43 4.22 -10.99
N SER A 15 -7.62 3.05 -10.39
CA SER A 15 -7.80 2.87 -8.95
C SER A 15 -6.56 2.21 -8.36
N ILE A 16 -5.96 2.82 -7.34
CA ILE A 16 -4.74 2.34 -6.68
C ILE A 16 -5.10 1.92 -5.26
N ALA A 17 -4.88 0.65 -4.94
CA ALA A 17 -5.03 0.16 -3.58
C ALA A 17 -3.91 0.73 -2.68
N VAL A 18 -4.30 1.22 -1.51
CA VAL A 18 -3.44 1.86 -0.53
C VAL A 18 -3.71 1.27 0.84
N ARG A 19 -2.63 0.91 1.55
CA ARG A 19 -2.66 0.57 2.97
C ARG A 19 -1.91 1.62 3.77
N ASP A 20 -2.66 2.28 4.63
CA ASP A 20 -2.18 3.31 5.53
C ASP A 20 -1.88 2.71 6.91
N PHE A 21 -0.62 2.68 7.32
CA PHE A 21 -0.20 2.19 8.64
C PHE A 21 -0.08 3.27 9.72
N GLY A 22 -0.53 4.49 9.45
CA GLY A 22 -0.42 5.63 10.35
C GLY A 22 1.01 6.11 10.58
N GLY A 23 1.25 6.71 11.75
CA GLY A 23 2.51 7.36 12.15
C GLY A 23 2.48 8.89 11.98
N ASN A 24 3.37 9.60 12.67
CA ASN A 24 3.38 11.08 12.71
C ASN A 24 4.67 11.72 12.17
N GLY A 25 5.59 10.92 11.65
CA GLY A 25 6.88 11.39 11.12
C GLY A 25 6.87 11.69 9.62
N LEU A 26 8.06 11.82 9.03
CA LEU A 26 8.22 12.05 7.59
C LEU A 26 7.51 10.94 6.78
N PRO A 27 6.73 11.26 5.73
CA PRO A 27 6.02 10.25 4.97
C PRO A 27 6.98 9.36 4.17
N VAL A 28 6.76 8.04 4.25
CA VAL A 28 7.47 7.03 3.50
C VAL A 28 6.47 6.17 2.74
N VAL A 29 6.74 5.97 1.45
CA VAL A 29 5.96 5.10 0.57
C VAL A 29 6.71 3.79 0.36
N LEU A 30 6.04 2.66 0.63
CA LEU A 30 6.58 1.32 0.45
C LEU A 30 6.08 0.71 -0.86
N LEU A 31 7.02 0.25 -1.69
CA LEU A 31 6.77 -0.32 -3.01
C LEU A 31 7.23 -1.77 -3.04
N HIS A 32 6.32 -2.70 -3.32
CA HIS A 32 6.60 -4.14 -3.33
C HIS A 32 7.46 -4.57 -4.54
N GLY A 33 8.03 -5.77 -4.47
CA GLY A 33 8.72 -6.39 -5.61
C GLY A 33 7.78 -7.07 -6.61
N GLY A 34 8.31 -7.57 -7.72
CA GLY A 34 7.53 -8.28 -8.74
C GLY A 34 6.81 -9.52 -8.20
N GLY A 35 5.56 -9.72 -8.63
CA GLY A 35 4.72 -10.86 -8.21
C GLY A 35 4.16 -10.77 -6.79
N ARG A 36 4.30 -9.62 -6.13
CA ARG A 36 3.85 -9.39 -4.75
C ARG A 36 2.84 -8.24 -4.67
N ASN A 37 2.45 -7.83 -3.47
CA ASN A 37 1.47 -6.76 -3.23
C ASN A 37 1.76 -6.00 -1.92
N LEU A 38 0.96 -4.98 -1.63
CA LEU A 38 1.09 -4.09 -0.49
C LEU A 38 1.03 -4.78 0.90
N CYS A 39 0.60 -6.05 0.98
CA CYS A 39 0.51 -6.80 2.24
C CYS A 39 1.89 -7.28 2.76
N ASP A 40 2.93 -7.25 1.94
CA ASP A 40 4.27 -7.73 2.30
C ASP A 40 4.89 -7.04 3.51
N TRP A 41 4.44 -5.82 3.79
CA TRP A 41 5.12 -4.91 4.69
C TRP A 41 4.79 -5.10 6.17
N HIS A 42 3.92 -6.05 6.54
CA HIS A 42 3.47 -6.22 7.93
C HIS A 42 4.62 -6.38 8.94
N ARG A 43 5.73 -7.04 8.57
CA ARG A 43 6.90 -7.18 9.45
C ARG A 43 7.85 -5.99 9.43
N THR A 44 7.83 -5.19 8.37
CA THR A 44 8.74 -4.06 8.20
C THR A 44 8.17 -2.80 8.85
N VAL A 45 6.85 -2.60 8.76
CA VAL A 45 6.15 -1.41 9.23
C VAL A 45 6.44 -1.07 10.69
N PRO A 46 6.44 -2.01 11.66
CA PRO A 46 6.68 -1.66 13.06
C PRO A 46 8.00 -0.90 13.31
N PHE A 47 9.04 -1.18 12.52
CA PHE A 47 10.33 -0.51 12.63
C PHE A 47 10.30 0.90 12.01
N LEU A 48 9.52 1.10 10.95
CA LEU A 48 9.44 2.37 10.23
C LEU A 48 8.46 3.34 10.89
N SER A 49 7.30 2.85 11.33
CA SER A 49 6.22 3.68 11.91
C SER A 49 6.58 4.29 13.27
N THR A 50 7.64 3.80 13.90
CA THR A 50 8.24 4.43 15.09
C THR A 50 8.72 5.86 14.79
N TYR A 51 9.15 6.14 13.55
CA TYR A 51 9.77 7.42 13.16
C TYR A 51 9.12 8.09 11.94
N HIS A 52 8.24 7.39 11.22
CA HIS A 52 7.70 7.81 9.93
C HIS A 52 6.18 7.65 9.87
N ARG A 53 5.54 8.39 8.97
CA ARG A 53 4.17 8.11 8.50
C ARG A 53 4.28 7.11 7.35
N VAL A 54 3.76 5.89 7.51
CA VAL A 54 4.02 4.79 6.57
C VAL A 54 2.80 4.43 5.73
N VAL A 55 2.96 4.45 4.42
CA VAL A 55 1.93 4.07 3.45
C VAL A 55 2.49 3.04 2.48
N ALA A 56 1.76 1.97 2.19
CA ALA A 56 2.06 1.02 1.12
C ALA A 56 1.04 1.12 0.00
N LEU A 57 1.46 0.87 -1.22
CA LEU A 57 0.59 0.89 -2.40
C LEU A 57 0.87 -0.31 -3.31
N ASP A 58 -0.15 -0.69 -4.09
CA ASP A 58 0.00 -1.68 -5.15
C ASP A 58 0.40 -1.03 -6.47
N PHE A 59 1.27 -1.73 -7.21
CA PHE A 59 1.55 -1.37 -8.60
C PHE A 59 0.38 -1.72 -9.50
N LEU A 60 0.24 -0.94 -10.57
CA LEU A 60 -0.60 -1.33 -11.69
C LEU A 60 -0.02 -2.60 -12.31
N GLN A 61 -0.79 -3.67 -12.28
CA GLN A 61 -0.44 -4.89 -13.00
C GLN A 61 -0.43 -4.57 -14.50
N HIS A 62 0.50 -5.17 -15.24
CA HIS A 62 0.66 -4.99 -16.69
C HIS A 62 -0.45 -5.70 -17.51
N LEU A 63 -1.70 -5.61 -17.08
CA LEU A 63 -2.83 -6.24 -17.74
C LEU A 63 -3.79 -5.16 -18.25
N ALA A 64 -4.05 -5.26 -19.55
CA ALA A 64 -4.93 -4.39 -20.30
C ALA A 64 -6.27 -4.14 -19.59
N LYS A 65 -6.64 -2.87 -19.48
CA LYS A 65 -7.96 -2.35 -19.07
C LYS A 65 -8.46 -2.82 -17.68
N GLY A 66 -8.36 -1.90 -16.72
CA GLY A 66 -9.34 -1.77 -15.66
C GLY A 66 -9.13 -2.68 -14.45
N SER A 67 -9.03 -2.03 -13.29
CA SER A 67 -9.07 -2.58 -11.95
C SER A 67 -7.75 -3.12 -11.40
N GLY A 68 -6.98 -2.23 -10.76
CA GLY A 68 -5.94 -2.56 -9.79
C GLY A 68 -6.50 -3.11 -8.48
N ILE A 69 -7.53 -3.97 -8.54
CA ILE A 69 -7.96 -4.73 -7.37
C ILE A 69 -6.95 -5.85 -7.15
N SER A 70 -5.91 -5.57 -6.39
CA SER A 70 -5.34 -6.61 -5.55
C SER A 70 -6.50 -7.06 -4.65
N LYS A 71 -7.07 -8.22 -4.96
CA LYS A 71 -8.12 -8.81 -4.14
C LYS A 71 -7.51 -9.00 -2.77
N MET A 72 -7.88 -8.13 -1.84
CA MET A 72 -7.61 -8.33 -0.42
C MET A 72 -8.34 -9.62 -0.04
N MET A 73 -7.60 -10.72 -0.05
CA MET A 73 -8.00 -12.01 0.52
C MET A 73 -7.43 -12.11 1.92
#